data_AF-A0A7C1ZRL6-F1
#
_entry.id   AF-A0A7C1ZRL6-F1
#
_cell.length_a   1.000
_cell.length_b   1.000
_cell.length_c   1.000
_cell.angle_alpha   90.00
_cell.angle_beta   90.00
_cell.angle_gamma   90.00
#
_symmetry.space_group_name_H-M   'P 1'
#
loop_
_entity.id
_entity.type
_entity.pdbx_description
1 polymer ?
#
loop_
_entity_poly.entity_id
_entity_poly.type
_entity_poly.pdbx_seq_one_letter_code
_entity_poly.pdbx_strand_id
1 'polypeptide(L)'
;MLDTSPDSPGHVIKNGDEYLQFFSSTTRIPESQYVQRTLGIARTNDLDGSWSVDPTPMVPVEEQIENSSLYYEESINTWFLFTNHIGIEEGKEYTDAIWVYWSKDLNKWNPEHKAILLDGQNCKWSQKCIGLPSVLKTGRRLAIFYDGPGGNSTSHMKRNVGLAWLDLPLTIPTGN
;
A
#
# COMPACT_ATOMS: atom_id res chain seq x y z
N MET A 1 21.00 10.84 -1.68
CA MET A 1 20.18 9.67 -1.30
C MET A 1 19.34 10.10 -0.11
N LEU A 2 18.03 9.86 -0.16
CA LEU A 2 17.19 9.99 1.02
C LEU A 2 17.57 8.84 1.97
N ASP A 3 17.91 9.16 3.21
CA ASP A 3 18.17 8.14 4.23
C ASP A 3 16.81 7.59 4.69
N THR A 4 16.45 6.41 4.21
CA THR A 4 15.16 5.79 4.52
C THR A 4 15.35 4.60 5.45
N SER A 5 14.58 4.54 6.54
CA SER A 5 14.60 3.40 7.47
C SER A 5 13.43 2.45 7.17
N PRO A 6 13.68 1.12 7.07
CA PRO A 6 12.61 0.13 6.98
C PRO A 6 11.69 0.17 8.20
N ASP A 7 10.39 0.10 7.93
CA ASP A 7 9.31 -0.01 8.89
C ASP A 7 8.32 -1.06 8.37
N SER A 8 7.71 -1.83 9.26
CA SER A 8 6.60 -2.76 8.97
C SER A 8 6.76 -3.65 7.71
N PRO A 9 7.19 -4.91 7.85
CA PRO A 9 7.36 -5.80 6.70
C PRO A 9 6.02 -6.11 6.03
N GLY A 10 5.96 -5.92 4.71
CA GLY A 10 4.84 -6.33 3.87
C GLY A 10 5.07 -7.70 3.21
N HIS A 11 4.37 -7.93 2.10
CA HIS A 11 4.40 -9.22 1.39
C HIS A 11 5.80 -9.59 0.85
N VAL A 12 6.12 -10.89 0.98
CA VAL A 12 7.24 -11.53 0.29
C VAL A 12 6.70 -12.27 -0.94
N ILE A 13 7.24 -11.98 -2.11
CA ILE A 13 6.85 -12.57 -3.39
C ILE A 13 8.08 -13.21 -4.04
N LYS A 14 7.94 -14.46 -4.52
CA LYS A 14 8.97 -15.08 -5.37
C LYS A 14 8.92 -14.46 -6.76
N ASN A 15 10.05 -13.98 -7.26
CA ASN A 15 10.21 -13.35 -8.57
C ASN A 15 11.39 -14.01 -9.31
N GLY A 16 11.12 -15.03 -10.13
CA GLY A 16 12.19 -15.82 -10.75
C GLY A 16 13.01 -16.57 -9.70
N ASP A 17 14.32 -16.29 -9.67
CA ASP A 17 15.29 -16.92 -8.77
C ASP A 17 15.49 -16.14 -7.45
N GLU A 18 14.82 -14.99 -7.27
CA GLU A 18 14.88 -14.16 -6.06
C GLU A 18 13.51 -14.07 -5.35
N TYR A 19 13.53 -13.53 -4.13
CA TYR A 19 12.39 -13.12 -3.34
C TYR A 19 12.44 -11.61 -3.12
N LEU A 20 11.28 -10.97 -3.31
CA LEU A 20 11.09 -9.54 -3.08
C LEU A 20 10.22 -9.35 -1.85
N GLN A 21 10.68 -8.57 -0.88
CA GLN A 21 9.88 -8.10 0.24
C GLN A 21 9.53 -6.63 0.02
N PHE A 22 8.24 -6.33 -0.05
CA PHE A 22 7.75 -4.95 -0.02
C PHE A 22 7.64 -4.53 1.44
N PHE A 23 8.09 -3.32 1.79
CA PHE A 23 8.06 -2.84 3.17
C PHE A 23 7.77 -1.34 3.22
N SER A 24 7.22 -0.85 4.33
CA SER A 24 7.03 0.59 4.55
C SER A 24 8.37 1.25 4.84
N SER A 25 8.60 2.43 4.32
CA SER A 25 9.87 3.12 4.50
C SER A 25 9.62 4.56 4.91
N THR A 26 10.36 5.03 5.89
CA THR A 26 10.21 6.39 6.41
C THR A 26 11.47 7.21 6.21
N THR A 27 11.31 8.50 5.94
CA THR A 27 12.41 9.46 5.92
C THR A 27 11.97 10.82 6.43
N ARG A 28 12.93 11.69 6.75
CA ARG A 28 12.69 13.08 7.10
C ARG A 28 13.37 13.96 6.06
N ILE A 29 12.60 14.86 5.46
CA ILE A 29 13.13 15.88 4.56
C ILE A 29 13.10 17.25 5.28
N PRO A 30 14.13 18.08 5.13
CA PRO A 30 14.21 19.39 5.81
C PRO A 30 13.00 20.30 5.55
N GLU A 31 12.37 20.16 4.38
CA GLU A 31 11.27 21.00 3.91
C GLU A 31 9.91 20.61 4.50
N SER A 32 9.82 19.47 5.21
CA SER A 32 8.58 18.96 5.79
C SER A 32 8.67 18.85 7.30
N GLN A 33 7.62 19.31 7.98
CA GLN A 33 7.45 19.11 9.43
C GLN A 33 6.97 17.68 9.77
N TYR A 34 6.56 16.89 8.77
CA TYR A 34 6.02 15.55 8.93
C TYR A 34 7.01 14.49 8.45
N VAL A 35 6.95 13.30 9.06
CA VAL A 35 7.69 12.15 8.56
C VAL A 35 7.14 11.79 7.19
N GLN A 36 8.02 11.55 6.22
CA GLN A 36 7.62 11.12 4.89
C GLN A 36 7.59 9.60 4.84
N ARG A 37 6.55 9.04 4.23
CA ARG A 37 6.36 7.59 4.10
C ARG A 37 6.26 7.20 2.64
N THR A 38 6.87 6.08 2.30
CA THR A 38 6.77 5.42 1.01
C THR A 38 6.96 3.93 1.18
N LEU A 39 7.05 3.18 0.09
CA LEU A 39 7.37 1.76 0.10
C LEU A 39 8.78 1.53 -0.45
N GLY A 40 9.47 0.52 0.06
CA GLY A 40 10.74 0.01 -0.45
C GLY A 40 10.64 -1.46 -0.86
N ILE A 41 11.67 -1.93 -1.54
CA ILE A 41 11.84 -3.34 -1.92
C ILE A 41 13.15 -3.85 -1.33
N ALA A 42 13.10 -4.96 -0.62
CA ALA A 42 14.27 -5.72 -0.19
C ALA A 42 14.32 -7.06 -0.95
N ARG A 43 15.52 -7.55 -1.20
CA ARG A 43 15.78 -8.71 -2.07
C ARG A 43 16.64 -9.75 -1.38
N THR A 44 16.32 -11.03 -1.61
CA THR A 44 17.18 -12.16 -1.24
C THR A 44 17.00 -13.31 -2.22
N ASN A 45 17.99 -14.18 -2.35
CA ASN A 45 17.85 -15.48 -3.02
C ASN A 45 17.56 -16.63 -2.03
N ASP A 46 17.64 -16.34 -0.73
CA ASP A 46 17.45 -17.28 0.37
C ASP A 46 16.65 -16.59 1.47
N LEU A 47 15.46 -17.12 1.81
CA LEU A 47 14.58 -16.53 2.82
C LEU A 47 15.24 -16.48 4.20
N ASP A 48 16.18 -17.39 4.48
CA ASP A 48 16.95 -17.44 5.72
C ASP A 48 18.27 -16.63 5.65
N GLY A 49 18.57 -16.08 4.47
CA GLY A 49 19.80 -15.35 4.18
C GLY A 49 19.70 -13.83 4.39
N SER A 50 20.77 -13.13 4.00
CA SER A 50 20.82 -11.67 4.06
C SER A 50 19.94 -11.02 3.01
N TRP A 51 19.24 -9.96 3.42
CA TRP A 51 18.42 -9.14 2.52
C TRP A 51 19.17 -7.88 2.10
N SER A 52 19.11 -7.54 0.81
CA SER A 52 19.62 -6.29 0.26
C SER A 52 18.46 -5.32 0.02
N VAL A 53 18.52 -4.13 0.58
CA VAL A 53 17.49 -3.09 0.37
C VAL A 53 17.82 -2.30 -0.88
N ASP A 54 16.82 -2.08 -1.74
CA ASP A 54 16.97 -1.21 -2.92
C ASP A 54 17.32 0.22 -2.49
N PRO A 55 18.29 0.89 -3.15
CA PRO A 55 18.81 2.19 -2.71
C PRO A 55 17.84 3.36 -2.95
N THR A 56 16.76 3.12 -3.70
CA THR A 56 15.71 4.10 -4.01
C THR A 56 14.36 3.55 -3.61
N PRO A 57 13.45 4.39 -3.10
CA PRO A 57 12.10 3.95 -2.80
C PRO A 57 11.37 3.52 -4.07
N MET A 58 10.35 2.68 -3.90
CA MET A 58 9.52 2.12 -4.96
C MET A 58 8.75 3.19 -5.73
N VAL A 59 8.28 4.23 -5.01
CA VAL A 59 7.62 5.43 -5.54
C VAL A 59 8.11 6.66 -4.78
N PRO A 60 7.91 7.89 -5.32
CA PRO A 60 8.33 9.12 -4.63
C PRO A 60 7.73 9.24 -3.22
N VAL A 61 8.44 9.89 -2.30
CA VAL A 61 8.01 10.05 -0.90
C VAL A 61 6.82 11.00 -0.74
N GLU A 62 6.57 11.82 -1.76
CA GLU A 62 5.43 12.70 -1.91
C GLU A 62 4.10 11.94 -2.03
N GLU A 63 4.15 10.65 -2.39
CA GLU A 63 2.97 9.78 -2.41
C GLU A 63 2.41 9.51 -1.01
N GLN A 64 3.21 9.63 0.06
CA GLN A 64 2.77 9.46 1.45
C GLN A 64 2.00 8.17 1.70
N ILE A 65 2.58 7.04 1.30
CA ILE A 65 1.96 5.72 1.45
C ILE A 65 2.75 4.82 2.40
N GLU A 66 2.05 3.90 3.06
CA GLU A 66 2.65 2.84 3.86
C GLU A 66 1.71 1.63 3.90
N ASN A 67 2.27 0.49 4.33
CA ASN A 67 1.62 -0.81 4.43
C ASN A 67 1.13 -1.32 3.08
N SER A 68 1.58 -2.49 2.67
CA SER A 68 1.22 -3.01 1.35
C SER A 68 0.81 -4.48 1.36
N SER A 69 -0.15 -4.78 0.50
CA SER A 69 -0.49 -6.13 0.09
C SER A 69 -0.59 -6.19 -1.43
N LEU A 70 -0.28 -7.37 -2.01
CA LEU A 70 -0.26 -7.56 -3.46
C LEU A 70 -1.24 -8.65 -3.90
N TYR A 71 -1.79 -8.46 -5.10
CA TYR A 71 -2.55 -9.46 -5.84
C TYR A 71 -2.09 -9.49 -7.30
N TYR A 72 -1.92 -10.68 -7.86
CA TYR A 72 -1.63 -10.86 -9.28
C TYR A 72 -2.90 -11.24 -10.03
N GLU A 73 -3.27 -10.44 -11.02
CA GLU A 73 -4.36 -10.76 -11.95
C GLU A 73 -3.79 -11.45 -13.20
N GLU A 74 -4.03 -12.76 -13.27
CA GLU A 74 -3.54 -13.62 -14.35
C GLU A 74 -4.14 -13.24 -15.70
N SER A 75 -5.42 -12.82 -15.75
CA SER A 75 -6.12 -12.59 -17.02
C SER A 75 -5.52 -11.44 -17.85
N ILE A 76 -4.81 -10.51 -17.18
CA ILE A 76 -4.16 -9.35 -17.82
C ILE A 76 -2.67 -9.24 -17.48
N ASN A 77 -2.10 -10.26 -16.83
CA ASN A 77 -0.71 -10.32 -16.38
C ASN A 77 -0.27 -9.03 -15.66
N THR A 78 -1.03 -8.64 -14.64
CA THR A 78 -0.84 -7.36 -13.94
C THR A 78 -0.86 -7.57 -12.44
N TRP A 79 0.13 -7.01 -11.76
CA TRP A 79 0.20 -6.88 -10.32
C TRP A 79 -0.59 -5.65 -9.87
N PHE A 80 -1.37 -5.82 -8.81
CA PHE A 80 -2.05 -4.75 -8.09
C PHE A 80 -1.45 -4.67 -6.68
N LEU A 81 -0.99 -3.48 -6.30
CA LEU A 81 -0.45 -3.19 -4.97
C LEU A 81 -1.44 -2.30 -4.24
N PHE A 82 -1.96 -2.78 -3.12
CA PHE A 82 -2.91 -2.10 -2.25
C PHE A 82 -2.14 -1.49 -1.09
N THR A 83 -2.32 -0.20 -0.83
CA THR A 83 -1.58 0.50 0.22
C THR A 83 -2.40 1.62 0.81
N ASN A 84 -2.15 2.01 2.05
CA ASN A 84 -2.85 3.16 2.61
C ASN A 84 -2.10 4.46 2.33
N HIS A 85 -2.84 5.52 2.07
CA HIS A 85 -2.34 6.88 1.97
C HIS A 85 -2.44 7.58 3.32
N ILE A 86 -1.51 8.50 3.60
CA ILE A 86 -1.46 9.30 4.82
C ILE A 86 -1.99 10.70 4.53
N GLY A 87 -3.18 10.98 5.07
CA GLY A 87 -3.78 12.30 5.08
C GLY A 87 -3.25 13.15 6.22
N ILE A 88 -3.26 14.47 6.01
CA ILE A 88 -2.90 15.47 7.00
C ILE A 88 -4.06 16.45 7.16
N GLU A 89 -4.67 16.48 8.34
CA GLU A 89 -5.75 17.43 8.69
C GLU A 89 -5.44 18.06 10.05
N GLU A 90 -5.48 19.39 10.13
CA GLU A 90 -5.23 20.16 11.37
C GLU A 90 -3.93 19.74 12.10
N GLY A 91 -2.88 19.42 11.34
CA GLY A 91 -1.58 19.02 11.89
C GLY A 91 -1.50 17.58 12.39
N LYS A 92 -2.52 16.74 12.13
CA LYS A 92 -2.54 15.33 12.50
C LYS A 92 -2.43 14.44 11.27
N GLU A 93 -1.56 13.45 11.37
CA GLU A 93 -1.38 12.40 10.36
C GLU A 93 -2.28 11.19 10.69
N TYR A 94 -2.99 10.69 9.68
CA TYR A 94 -3.78 9.46 9.77
C TYR A 94 -3.89 8.79 8.40
N THR A 95 -4.13 7.48 8.38
CA THR A 95 -4.38 6.74 7.12
C THR A 95 -5.76 7.14 6.61
N ASP A 96 -5.88 7.90 5.52
CA ASP A 96 -7.16 8.49 5.09
C ASP A 96 -7.86 7.72 3.97
N ALA A 97 -7.10 6.95 3.20
CA ALA A 97 -7.58 6.15 2.09
C ALA A 97 -6.74 4.90 1.87
N ILE A 98 -7.31 3.95 1.12
CA ILE A 98 -6.57 2.87 0.46
C ILE A 98 -6.45 3.23 -1.00
N TRP A 99 -5.21 3.29 -1.48
CA TRP A 99 -4.85 3.42 -2.88
C TRP A 99 -4.50 2.06 -3.46
N VAL A 100 -4.64 1.94 -4.78
CA VAL A 100 -4.19 0.79 -5.54
C VAL A 100 -3.32 1.24 -6.71
N TYR A 101 -2.11 0.70 -6.80
CA TYR A 101 -1.21 0.84 -7.95
C TYR A 101 -1.29 -0.41 -8.82
N TRP A 102 -0.93 -0.28 -10.11
CA TRP A 102 -0.79 -1.44 -10.98
C TRP A 102 0.50 -1.42 -11.82
N SER A 103 1.06 -2.60 -12.05
CA SER A 103 2.24 -2.78 -12.90
C SER A 103 2.30 -4.18 -13.52
N LYS A 104 3.02 -4.32 -14.64
CA LYS A 104 3.41 -5.62 -15.20
C LYS A 104 4.77 -6.11 -14.71
N ASP A 105 5.53 -5.25 -14.02
CA ASP A 105 6.87 -5.52 -13.52
C ASP A 105 6.92 -5.20 -12.03
N LEU A 106 7.14 -6.21 -11.18
CA LEU A 106 7.24 -6.05 -9.73
C LEU A 106 8.33 -5.05 -9.30
N ASN A 107 9.31 -4.79 -10.16
CA ASN A 107 10.43 -3.91 -9.89
C ASN A 107 10.18 -2.46 -10.32
N LYS A 108 9.07 -2.17 -10.99
CA LYS A 108 8.80 -0.84 -11.55
C LYS A 108 7.36 -0.46 -11.31
N TRP A 109 7.16 0.60 -10.54
CA TRP A 109 5.85 1.15 -10.23
C TRP A 109 5.80 2.60 -10.72
N ASN A 110 4.80 2.91 -11.54
CA ASN A 110 4.58 4.26 -12.02
C ASN A 110 3.63 4.97 -11.04
N PRO A 111 4.01 6.11 -10.41
CA PRO A 111 3.12 6.83 -9.51
C PRO A 111 1.84 7.33 -10.19
N GLU A 112 1.81 7.46 -11.51
CA GLU A 112 0.59 7.83 -12.27
C GLU A 112 -0.35 6.64 -12.52
N HIS A 113 0.12 5.40 -12.33
CA HIS A 113 -0.69 4.20 -12.50
C HIS A 113 -1.33 3.79 -11.18
N LYS A 114 -2.20 4.67 -10.67
CA LYS A 114 -2.89 4.48 -9.40
C LYS A 114 -4.34 4.95 -9.41
N ALA A 115 -5.11 4.48 -8.43
CA ALA A 115 -6.46 4.95 -8.14
C ALA A 115 -6.76 4.89 -6.64
N ILE A 116 -7.71 5.68 -6.17
CA ILE A 116 -8.30 5.55 -4.84
C ILE A 116 -9.28 4.37 -4.88
N LEU A 117 -9.06 3.37 -4.03
CA LEU A 117 -9.93 2.21 -3.91
C LEU A 117 -11.03 2.42 -2.87
N LEU A 118 -10.64 2.87 -1.68
CA LEU A 118 -11.53 3.06 -0.53
C LEU A 118 -11.14 4.32 0.22
N ASP A 119 -12.07 5.24 0.42
CA ASP A 119 -11.88 6.49 1.16
C ASP A 119 -13.16 6.85 1.93
N GLY A 120 -13.20 8.07 2.48
CA GLY A 120 -14.38 8.59 3.17
C GLY A 120 -15.66 8.71 2.34
N GLN A 121 -15.55 8.71 1.00
CA GLN A 121 -16.69 8.85 0.10
C GLN A 121 -17.43 7.54 -0.12
N ASN A 122 -16.73 6.40 -0.06
CA ASN A 122 -17.30 5.09 -0.32
C ASN A 122 -17.23 4.11 0.88
N CYS A 123 -16.51 4.45 1.96
CA CYS A 123 -16.56 3.72 3.22
C CYS A 123 -17.76 4.17 4.09
N LYS A 124 -18.69 3.25 4.36
CA LYS A 124 -19.94 3.58 5.08
C LYS A 124 -19.79 3.81 6.58
N TRP A 125 -18.69 3.35 7.19
CA TRP A 125 -18.59 3.30 8.65
C TRP A 125 -17.37 4.04 9.21
N SER A 126 -16.28 4.20 8.45
CA SER A 126 -15.10 4.99 8.84
C SER A 126 -14.82 6.01 7.74
N GLN A 127 -15.22 7.26 7.95
CA GLN A 127 -15.24 8.32 6.94
C GLN A 127 -13.92 9.09 6.86
N LYS A 128 -13.09 9.05 7.91
CA LYS A 128 -11.80 9.75 7.93
C LYS A 128 -10.60 8.82 7.94
N CYS A 129 -10.65 7.73 8.71
CA CYS A 129 -9.46 6.90 8.91
C CYS A 129 -9.67 5.46 8.43
N ILE A 130 -8.92 5.09 7.39
CA ILE A 130 -9.00 3.82 6.66
C ILE A 130 -7.57 3.40 6.33
N GLY A 131 -7.16 2.20 6.72
CA GLY A 131 -5.77 1.77 6.53
C GLY A 131 -5.57 0.25 6.54
N LEU A 132 -4.30 -0.14 6.58
CA LEU A 132 -3.81 -1.53 6.65
C LEU A 132 -4.53 -2.49 5.69
N PRO A 133 -4.55 -2.19 4.37
CA PRO A 133 -5.21 -3.07 3.40
C PRO A 133 -4.52 -4.43 3.33
N SER A 134 -5.30 -5.50 3.45
CA SER A 134 -4.88 -6.88 3.19
C SER A 134 -5.85 -7.54 2.22
N VAL A 135 -5.32 -8.13 1.15
CA VAL A 135 -6.16 -8.72 0.09
C VAL A 135 -6.05 -10.25 0.02
N LEU A 136 -7.18 -10.90 -0.25
CA LEU A 136 -7.26 -12.37 -0.38
C LEU A 136 -8.25 -12.77 -1.47
N LYS A 137 -7.81 -13.57 -2.44
CA LYS A 137 -8.70 -14.15 -3.46
C LYS A 137 -9.60 -15.22 -2.84
N THR A 138 -10.91 -15.14 -3.11
CA THR A 138 -11.90 -16.13 -2.68
C THR A 138 -12.94 -16.34 -3.77
N GLY A 139 -12.81 -17.50 -4.44
CA GLY A 139 -13.62 -17.81 -5.62
C GLY A 139 -13.47 -16.76 -6.71
N ARG A 140 -14.58 -16.11 -7.08
CA ARG A 140 -14.66 -15.08 -8.13
C ARG A 140 -14.55 -13.65 -7.59
N ARG A 141 -14.06 -13.47 -6.35
CA ARG A 141 -13.95 -12.15 -5.71
C ARG A 141 -12.60 -12.00 -5.01
N LEU A 142 -12.19 -10.76 -4.84
CA LEU A 142 -11.08 -10.36 -3.99
C LEU A 142 -11.64 -9.74 -2.71
N ALA A 143 -11.38 -10.37 -1.57
CA ALA A 143 -11.63 -9.79 -0.25
C ALA A 143 -10.59 -8.71 0.02
N ILE A 144 -11.03 -7.55 0.50
CA ILE A 144 -10.17 -6.48 0.98
C ILE A 144 -10.50 -6.26 2.45
N PHE A 145 -9.60 -6.71 3.32
CA PHE A 145 -9.63 -6.37 4.74
C PHE A 145 -8.94 -5.03 4.94
N TYR A 146 -9.49 -4.20 5.82
CA TYR A 146 -8.95 -2.89 6.17
C TYR A 146 -9.34 -2.55 7.61
N ASP A 147 -8.74 -1.55 8.21
CA ASP A 147 -9.08 -1.12 9.56
C ASP A 147 -9.40 0.38 9.69
N GLY A 148 -10.13 0.73 10.74
CA GLY A 148 -10.58 2.10 10.98
C GLY A 148 -11.24 2.27 12.36
N PRO A 149 -11.21 3.48 12.95
CA PRO A 149 -11.85 3.77 14.24
C PRO A 149 -13.36 4.04 14.12
N GLY A 150 -13.87 4.25 12.91
CA GLY A 150 -15.28 4.55 12.65
C GLY A 150 -15.67 6.03 12.77
N GLY A 151 -16.81 6.38 12.20
CA GLY A 151 -17.30 7.75 12.10
C GLY A 151 -16.26 8.69 11.48
N ASN A 152 -16.10 9.87 12.07
CA ASN A 152 -15.11 10.87 11.68
C ASN A 152 -13.88 10.88 12.59
N SER A 153 -13.58 9.77 13.27
CA SER A 153 -12.39 9.68 14.13
C SER A 153 -11.12 9.53 13.30
N THR A 154 -10.06 10.23 13.70
CA THR A 154 -8.69 10.08 13.18
C THR A 154 -7.77 9.34 14.17
N SER A 155 -8.35 8.66 15.17
CA SER A 155 -7.57 7.96 16.18
C SER A 155 -6.89 6.71 15.62
N HIS A 156 -5.61 6.55 15.95
CA HIS A 156 -4.83 5.34 15.72
C HIS A 156 -5.22 4.17 16.65
N MET A 157 -6.12 4.40 17.62
CA MET A 157 -6.52 3.40 18.61
C MET A 157 -7.96 2.94 18.40
N LYS A 158 -8.30 1.75 18.94
CA LYS A 158 -9.65 1.16 18.94
C LYS A 158 -10.23 0.99 17.53
N ARG A 159 -9.37 0.56 16.59
CA ARG A 159 -9.76 0.30 15.21
C ARG A 159 -10.47 -1.05 15.11
N ASN A 160 -11.51 -1.10 14.30
CA ASN A 160 -12.22 -2.32 13.91
C ASN A 160 -11.76 -2.76 12.52
N VAL A 161 -11.91 -4.05 12.21
CA VAL A 161 -11.62 -4.59 10.88
C VAL A 161 -12.89 -4.56 10.02
N GLY A 162 -12.80 -3.91 8.87
CA GLY A 162 -13.79 -3.90 7.82
C GLY A 162 -13.47 -4.93 6.71
N LEU A 163 -14.48 -5.21 5.89
CA LEU A 163 -14.39 -6.06 4.71
C LEU A 163 -15.08 -5.39 3.54
N ALA A 164 -14.36 -5.25 2.43
CA ALA A 164 -14.86 -4.85 1.12
C ALA A 164 -14.60 -5.95 0.09
N TRP A 165 -15.25 -5.85 -1.06
CA TRP A 165 -15.19 -6.85 -2.13
C TRP A 165 -14.95 -6.18 -3.47
N LEU A 166 -14.05 -6.77 -4.28
CA LEU A 166 -13.99 -6.54 -5.72
C LEU A 166 -14.36 -7.83 -6.45
N ASP A 167 -15.05 -7.69 -7.58
CA ASP A 167 -15.27 -8.83 -8.50
C ASP A 167 -14.00 -9.11 -9.31
N LEU A 168 -13.76 -10.39 -9.58
CA LEU A 168 -12.65 -10.84 -10.43
C LEU A 168 -13.16 -11.28 -11.82
N PRO A 169 -12.35 -11.09 -12.89
CA PRO A 169 -10.99 -10.55 -12.87
C PRO A 169 -10.95 -9.03 -12.66
N LEU A 170 -9.85 -8.54 -12.09
CA LEU A 170 -9.60 -7.10 -12.00
C LEU A 170 -9.30 -6.52 -13.40
N THR A 171 -9.71 -5.27 -13.59
CA THR A 171 -9.40 -4.49 -14.79
C THR A 171 -8.66 -3.22 -14.39
N ILE A 172 -7.72 -2.79 -15.23
CA ILE A 172 -7.10 -1.46 -15.07
C ILE A 172 -8.16 -0.40 -15.39
N PRO A 173 -8.33 0.64 -14.54
CA PRO A 173 -9.22 1.75 -14.86
C PRO A 173 -8.80 2.39 -16.19
N THR A 174 -9.70 2.39 -17.17
CA THR A 174 -9.58 3.29 -18.31
C THR A 174 -10.05 4.66 -17.82
N GLY A 175 -9.16 5.65 -17.77
CA GLY A 175 -9.47 6.98 -17.24
C GLY A 175 -10.79 7.55 -17.79
N ASN A 176 -11.45 8.38 -16.97
CA ASN A 176 -12.61 9.16 -17.38
C ASN A 176 -12.26 10.15 -18.50
#